data_AF-A0A401W1V6-F1
#
_entry.id   AF-A0A401W1V6-F1
#
_cell.length_a   1.000
_cell.length_b   1.000
_cell.length_c   1.000
_cell.angle_alpha   90.00
_cell.angle_beta   90.00
_cell.angle_gamma   90.00
#
_symmetry.space_group_name_H-M   'P 1'
#
loop_
_entity.id
_entity.type
_entity.pdbx_description
1 polymer ?
#
loop_
_entity_poly.entity_id
_entity_poly.type
_entity_poly.pdbx_seq_one_letter_code
_entity_poly.pdbx_strand_id
1 'polypeptide(L)'
;MAHRSPARIHTRVPLLATTGVLTLLCTSTPAAAAATGSHAPAPRPTYAVAHRVLTADGVDTALKHGANAVEIDATAWKKGWWADHDGTPTSAGDTMEAMLQRIAQRRGEGRSVNFVWLDIKNPDHCRSDDAKWRHCSVAALRDLARRTVEKQGVRVLYGFYGTEGGTGWKDVSTGLRPLEGVDVSGNAEDVAKAFAAHGSRIPANQRVMDKGLFGIALTPRKIVAELRAGAEARSRKEIASTAGWTVGTGDEKNVAKLLAPYTAGGADADSLIYGLRAACYPDGTSKWRGGCGTDDSSVKKALASITDHVAGHPAERRMATNTDVPFGS
;
A
#
# COMPACT_ATOMS: atom_id res chain seq x y z
N MET A 1 -56.49 -35.67 44.46
CA MET A 1 -55.53 -35.78 45.58
C MET A 1 -54.90 -34.40 45.74
N ALA A 2 -55.45 -33.49 46.55
CA ALA A 2 -55.22 -33.34 48.01
C ALA A 2 -53.69 -33.17 48.29
N HIS A 3 -53.16 -32.09 48.88
CA HIS A 3 -53.68 -31.29 49.99
C HIS A 3 -52.88 -29.97 50.22
N ARG A 4 -53.64 -28.91 50.59
CA ARG A 4 -53.43 -27.96 51.72
C ARG A 4 -52.39 -26.81 51.66
N SER A 5 -52.91 -25.58 51.54
CA SER A 5 -52.64 -24.44 52.46
C SER A 5 -53.36 -24.67 53.82
N PRO A 6 -53.17 -23.90 54.93
CA PRO A 6 -52.68 -22.50 55.07
C PRO A 6 -51.84 -22.20 56.35
N ALA A 7 -51.39 -20.95 56.53
CA ALA A 7 -51.53 -20.18 57.80
C ALA A 7 -50.91 -18.78 57.70
N ARG A 8 -51.71 -17.76 58.02
CA ARG A 8 -51.25 -16.41 58.42
C ARG A 8 -50.93 -16.43 59.91
N ILE A 9 -49.87 -15.74 60.34
CA ILE A 9 -49.74 -15.20 61.69
C ILE A 9 -49.33 -13.73 61.59
N HIS A 10 -50.11 -12.88 62.26
CA HIS A 10 -49.87 -11.47 62.46
C HIS A 10 -48.86 -11.26 63.60
N THR A 11 -47.95 -10.32 63.43
CA THR A 11 -47.28 -9.64 64.55
C THR A 11 -47.20 -8.14 64.28
N ARG A 12 -47.61 -7.37 65.28
CA ARG A 12 -47.72 -5.91 65.31
C ARG A 12 -46.42 -5.28 65.80
N VAL A 13 -46.02 -4.15 65.17
CA VAL A 13 -45.54 -2.86 65.78
C VAL A 13 -44.16 -2.91 66.50
N PRO A 14 -43.29 -1.86 66.54
CA PRO A 14 -43.55 -0.42 66.31
C PRO A 14 -42.66 0.34 65.32
N LEU A 15 -43.24 1.49 64.97
CA LEU A 15 -42.68 2.71 64.40
C LEU A 15 -41.65 3.33 65.36
N LEU A 16 -40.45 3.65 64.87
CA LEU A 16 -39.54 4.61 65.48
C LEU A 16 -39.09 5.58 64.40
N ALA A 17 -39.68 6.77 64.47
CA ALA A 17 -39.29 7.93 63.69
C ALA A 17 -37.96 8.46 64.24
N THR A 18 -36.95 8.53 63.38
CA THR A 18 -35.78 9.37 63.60
C THR A 18 -35.63 10.30 62.40
N THR A 19 -35.94 11.56 62.67
CA THR A 19 -35.66 12.75 61.85
C THR A 19 -34.16 12.85 61.57
N GLY A 20 -33.76 12.55 60.34
CA GLY A 20 -32.46 12.90 59.78
C GLY A 20 -32.58 14.20 58.99
N VAL A 21 -31.97 15.26 59.50
CA VAL A 21 -31.80 16.56 58.83
C VAL A 21 -30.98 16.34 57.55
N LEU A 22 -31.61 16.51 56.38
CA LEU A 22 -30.92 16.51 55.09
C LEU A 22 -30.46 17.95 54.80
N THR A 23 -29.20 18.24 55.12
CA THR A 23 -28.52 19.46 54.68
C THR A 23 -28.29 19.38 53.17
N LEU A 24 -29.10 20.12 52.41
CA LEU A 24 -28.90 20.32 50.97
C LEU A 24 -27.67 21.22 50.76
N LEU A 25 -26.50 20.60 50.57
CA LEU A 25 -25.32 21.28 50.05
C LEU A 25 -25.49 21.41 48.53
N CYS A 26 -25.94 22.58 48.08
CA CYS A 26 -25.83 22.98 46.68
C CYS A 26 -24.36 23.26 46.34
N THR A 27 -23.59 22.20 46.06
CA THR A 27 -22.29 22.34 45.39
C THR A 27 -22.55 22.50 43.89
N SER A 28 -22.56 23.74 43.42
CA SER A 28 -22.47 24.06 42.00
C SER A 28 -21.13 23.56 41.45
N THR A 29 -21.11 22.37 40.88
CA THR A 29 -20.00 21.91 40.05
C THR A 29 -19.92 22.82 38.83
N PRO A 30 -18.77 23.49 38.56
CA PRO A 30 -18.61 24.18 37.29
C PRO A 30 -18.65 23.11 36.19
N ALA A 31 -19.60 23.27 35.26
CA ALA A 31 -19.61 22.49 34.03
C ALA A 31 -18.30 22.76 33.30
N ALA A 32 -17.39 21.77 33.33
CA ALA A 32 -16.23 21.77 32.47
C ALA A 32 -16.75 21.76 31.02
N ALA A 33 -16.68 22.91 30.37
CA ALA A 33 -16.87 23.00 28.93
C ALA A 33 -15.84 22.05 28.31
N ALA A 34 -16.33 20.91 27.81
CA ALA A 34 -15.54 20.03 26.97
C ALA A 34 -15.14 20.85 25.75
N ALA A 35 -13.91 21.36 25.77
CA ALA A 35 -13.28 21.94 24.60
C ALA A 35 -13.31 20.84 23.53
N THR A 36 -14.19 20.99 22.55
CA THR A 36 -14.12 20.25 21.30
C THR A 36 -12.87 20.74 20.58
N GLY A 37 -11.71 20.29 21.04
CA GLY A 37 -10.48 20.41 20.28
C GLY A 37 -10.74 19.72 18.97
N SER A 38 -10.76 20.49 17.88
CA SER A 38 -10.76 19.92 16.53
C SER A 38 -9.54 19.01 16.45
N HIS A 39 -9.76 17.70 16.54
CA HIS A 39 -8.68 16.75 16.37
C HIS A 39 -8.21 16.93 14.93
N ALA A 40 -7.05 17.55 14.75
CA ALA A 40 -6.46 17.69 13.42
C ALA A 40 -6.40 16.28 12.81
N PRO A 41 -6.79 16.11 11.53
CA PRO A 41 -6.70 14.81 10.88
C PRO A 41 -5.29 14.25 11.04
N ALA A 42 -5.18 12.97 11.35
CA ALA A 42 -3.86 12.33 11.47
C ALA A 42 -3.06 12.53 10.17
N PRO A 43 -1.74 12.79 10.25
CA PRO A 43 -0.90 12.96 9.07
C PRO A 43 -0.99 11.74 8.15
N ARG A 44 -1.05 11.99 6.84
CA ARG A 44 -1.23 10.93 5.84
C ARG A 44 0.04 10.08 5.74
N PRO A 45 -0.08 8.74 5.77
CA PRO A 45 1.06 7.87 5.54
C PRO A 45 1.58 8.04 4.11
N THR A 46 2.91 8.15 3.98
CA THR A 46 3.62 8.19 2.71
C THR A 46 4.42 6.91 2.53
N TYR A 47 4.26 6.28 1.36
CA TYR A 47 5.00 5.09 0.98
C TYR A 47 6.13 5.46 0.01
N ALA A 48 7.37 5.25 0.43
CA ALA A 48 8.55 5.35 -0.42
C ALA A 48 8.82 3.97 -1.02
N VAL A 49 8.48 3.81 -2.30
CA VAL A 49 8.56 2.54 -3.03
C VAL A 49 9.88 2.51 -3.79
N ALA A 50 10.79 1.59 -3.47
CA ALA A 50 12.02 1.44 -4.21
C ALA A 50 11.73 0.91 -5.63
N HIS A 51 12.19 1.63 -6.65
CA HIS A 51 11.97 1.34 -8.07
C HIS A 51 12.85 0.20 -8.58
N ARG A 52 12.28 -0.68 -9.39
CA ARG A 52 12.98 -1.70 -10.20
C ARG A 52 13.95 -2.53 -9.35
N VAL A 53 13.45 -3.08 -8.24
CA VAL A 53 14.25 -3.92 -7.34
C VAL A 53 14.27 -5.34 -7.90
N LEU A 54 15.38 -5.73 -8.55
CA LEU A 54 15.45 -6.98 -9.31
C LEU A 54 16.19 -8.12 -8.60
N THR A 55 16.80 -7.88 -7.44
CA THR A 55 17.56 -8.89 -6.69
C THR A 55 17.22 -8.89 -5.20
N ALA A 56 17.41 -10.03 -4.55
CA ALA A 56 17.19 -10.19 -3.11
C ALA A 56 18.14 -9.29 -2.29
N ASP A 57 19.37 -9.10 -2.76
CA ASP A 57 20.31 -8.14 -2.17
C ASP A 57 19.87 -6.68 -2.40
N GLY A 58 19.21 -6.39 -3.53
CA GLY A 58 18.56 -5.11 -3.80
C GLY A 58 17.41 -4.82 -2.83
N VAL A 59 16.62 -5.83 -2.45
CA VAL A 59 15.60 -5.70 -1.40
C VAL A 59 16.24 -5.26 -0.08
N ASP A 60 17.32 -5.93 0.32
CA ASP A 60 18.02 -5.56 1.56
C ASP A 60 18.55 -4.13 1.53
N THR A 61 19.14 -3.76 0.39
CA THR A 61 19.71 -2.44 0.17
C THR A 61 18.63 -1.36 0.22
N ALA A 62 17.51 -1.57 -0.48
CA ALA A 62 16.35 -0.66 -0.44
C ALA A 62 15.80 -0.47 0.99
N LEU A 63 15.58 -1.56 1.72
CA LEU A 63 15.07 -1.50 3.09
C LEU A 63 16.06 -0.88 4.06
N LYS A 64 17.37 -1.13 3.87
CA LYS A 64 18.43 -0.48 4.64
C LYS A 64 18.45 1.03 4.43
N HIS A 65 18.13 1.51 3.23
CA HIS A 65 18.05 2.94 2.93
C HIS A 65 16.82 3.60 3.55
N GLY A 66 15.76 2.83 3.82
CA GLY A 66 14.52 3.34 4.42
C GLY A 66 13.30 3.25 3.51
N ALA A 67 13.38 2.50 2.39
CA ALA A 67 12.18 2.12 1.66
C ALA A 67 11.21 1.39 2.60
N ASN A 68 9.92 1.68 2.48
CA ASN A 68 8.87 0.99 3.23
C ASN A 68 7.92 0.19 2.32
N ALA A 69 8.26 0.09 1.03
CA ALA A 69 7.67 -0.75 0.01
C ALA A 69 8.69 -0.94 -1.13
N VAL A 70 8.49 -1.94 -1.98
CA VAL A 70 9.34 -2.21 -3.15
C VAL A 70 8.50 -2.48 -4.39
N GLU A 71 8.94 -2.01 -5.54
CA GLU A 71 8.41 -2.35 -6.85
C GLU A 71 9.37 -3.31 -7.55
N ILE A 72 8.81 -4.37 -8.13
CA ILE A 72 9.51 -5.44 -8.82
C ILE A 72 8.84 -5.66 -10.17
N ASP A 73 9.60 -5.48 -11.25
CA ASP A 73 9.15 -5.89 -12.57
C ASP A 73 9.01 -7.40 -12.64
N ALA A 74 7.78 -7.89 -12.78
CA ALA A 74 7.47 -9.31 -12.84
C ALA A 74 7.31 -9.74 -14.30
N THR A 75 8.26 -10.52 -14.81
CA THR A 75 8.15 -11.15 -16.13
C THR A 75 8.03 -12.67 -16.00
N ALA A 76 7.00 -13.21 -16.65
CA ALA A 76 6.79 -14.63 -16.82
C ALA A 76 7.73 -15.20 -17.88
N TRP A 77 8.34 -16.33 -17.54
CA TRP A 77 9.10 -17.18 -18.44
C TRP A 77 8.50 -18.58 -18.41
N LYS A 78 8.77 -19.43 -19.41
CA LYS A 78 8.35 -20.85 -19.40
C LYS A 78 8.82 -21.64 -18.17
N LYS A 79 9.82 -21.14 -17.43
CA LYS A 79 10.35 -21.72 -16.18
C LYS A 79 9.74 -21.11 -14.90
N GLY A 80 8.84 -20.13 -15.01
CA GLY A 80 8.23 -19.41 -13.88
C GLY A 80 8.48 -17.91 -13.92
N TRP A 81 8.24 -17.24 -12.80
CA TRP A 81 8.33 -15.78 -12.67
C TRP A 81 9.71 -15.31 -12.20
N TRP A 82 10.20 -14.23 -12.81
CA TRP A 82 11.49 -13.62 -12.52
C TRP A 82 11.30 -12.11 -12.30
N ALA A 83 12.16 -11.54 -11.46
CA ALA A 83 12.32 -10.11 -11.36
C ALA A 83 13.11 -9.62 -12.57
N ASP A 84 12.41 -9.10 -13.56
CA ASP A 84 12.95 -8.81 -14.87
C ASP A 84 12.09 -7.77 -15.58
N HIS A 85 12.70 -6.64 -15.90
CA HIS A 85 12.02 -5.51 -16.54
C HIS A 85 11.93 -5.66 -18.06
N ASP A 86 12.96 -6.19 -18.70
CA ASP A 86 13.09 -6.14 -20.16
C ASP A 86 12.65 -7.44 -20.84
N GLY A 87 12.52 -8.54 -20.08
CA GLY A 87 12.07 -9.83 -20.61
C GLY A 87 13.05 -10.42 -21.63
N THR A 88 14.34 -10.15 -21.46
CA THR A 88 15.41 -10.64 -22.35
C THR A 88 16.27 -11.70 -21.63
N PRO A 89 16.98 -12.58 -22.36
CA PRO A 89 17.81 -13.62 -21.75
C PRO A 89 18.90 -13.11 -20.78
N THR A 90 19.23 -11.82 -20.81
CA THR A 90 20.30 -11.20 -20.02
C THR A 90 19.82 -10.13 -19.04
N SER A 91 18.52 -9.85 -18.98
CA SER A 91 17.96 -8.80 -18.11
C SER A 91 17.39 -9.33 -16.79
N ALA A 92 17.16 -10.64 -16.69
CA ALA A 92 16.58 -11.25 -15.50
C ALA A 92 17.51 -11.15 -14.29
N GLY A 93 16.98 -10.62 -13.19
CA GLY A 93 17.54 -10.71 -11.86
C GLY A 93 17.19 -12.03 -11.18
N ASP A 94 16.77 -11.97 -9.92
CA ASP A 94 16.43 -13.17 -9.16
C ASP A 94 15.04 -13.75 -9.52
N THR A 95 14.82 -15.02 -9.17
CA THR A 95 13.48 -15.61 -9.24
C THR A 95 12.50 -14.87 -8.33
N MET A 96 11.24 -14.77 -8.74
CA MET A 96 10.22 -14.13 -7.92
C MET A 96 10.02 -14.83 -6.57
N GLU A 97 10.28 -16.14 -6.50
CA GLU A 97 10.26 -16.88 -5.23
C GLU A 97 11.36 -16.38 -4.27
N ALA A 98 12.60 -16.23 -4.74
CA ALA A 98 13.68 -15.69 -3.93
C ALA A 98 13.40 -14.26 -3.45
N MET A 99 12.86 -13.41 -4.34
CA MET A 99 12.47 -12.04 -4.00
C MET A 99 11.42 -12.00 -2.88
N LEU A 100 10.32 -12.72 -3.06
CA LEU A 100 9.21 -12.74 -2.10
C LEU A 100 9.60 -13.43 -0.78
N GLN A 101 10.44 -14.46 -0.83
CA GLN A 101 11.01 -15.07 0.39
C GLN A 101 11.89 -14.07 1.15
N ARG A 102 12.73 -13.29 0.46
CA ARG A 102 13.58 -12.30 1.11
C ARG A 102 12.75 -11.18 1.76
N ILE A 103 11.73 -10.69 1.06
CA ILE A 103 10.79 -9.70 1.62
C ILE A 103 10.08 -10.24 2.86
N ALA A 104 9.55 -11.46 2.78
CA ALA A 104 8.88 -12.10 3.91
C ALA A 104 9.84 -12.26 5.11
N GLN A 105 11.08 -12.68 4.86
CA GLN A 105 12.11 -12.77 5.90
C GLN A 105 12.34 -11.41 6.57
N ARG A 106 12.57 -10.34 5.78
CA ARG A 106 12.84 -9.01 6.33
C ARG A 106 11.68 -8.45 7.12
N ARG A 107 10.44 -8.68 6.67
CA ARG A 107 9.25 -8.34 7.45
C ARG A 107 9.19 -9.11 8.77
N GLY A 108 9.48 -10.42 8.76
CA GLY A 108 9.55 -11.25 9.97
C GLY A 108 10.64 -10.81 10.96
N GLU A 109 11.73 -10.21 10.46
CA GLU A 109 12.79 -9.57 11.26
C GLU A 109 12.41 -8.16 11.76
N GLY A 110 11.18 -7.71 11.53
CA GLY A 110 10.68 -6.43 12.01
C GLY A 110 10.96 -5.23 11.11
N ARG A 111 11.48 -5.43 9.89
CA ARG A 111 11.66 -4.32 8.93
C ARG A 111 10.31 -3.77 8.48
N SER A 112 10.29 -2.47 8.15
CA SER A 112 9.10 -1.81 7.62
C SER A 112 8.94 -2.18 6.14
N VAL A 113 8.00 -3.06 5.83
CA VAL A 113 7.67 -3.45 4.45
C VAL A 113 6.16 -3.57 4.33
N ASN A 114 5.51 -2.53 3.85
CA ASN A 114 4.05 -2.43 3.81
C ASN A 114 3.46 -3.24 2.67
N PHE A 115 4.06 -3.12 1.50
CA PHE A 115 3.64 -3.87 0.33
C PHE A 115 4.79 -4.12 -0.65
N VAL A 116 4.58 -5.11 -1.50
CA VAL A 116 5.33 -5.33 -2.74
C VAL A 116 4.41 -5.00 -3.91
N TRP A 117 4.90 -4.20 -4.84
CA TRP A 117 4.26 -3.93 -6.13
C TRP A 117 4.92 -4.82 -7.18
N LEU A 118 4.13 -5.69 -7.78
CA LEU A 118 4.52 -6.54 -8.90
C LEU A 118 4.07 -5.84 -10.19
N ASP A 119 4.98 -5.16 -10.88
CA ASP A 119 4.70 -4.56 -12.20
C ASP A 119 4.74 -5.68 -13.25
N ILE A 120 3.57 -6.19 -13.63
CA ILE A 120 3.44 -7.40 -14.45
C ILE A 120 3.64 -7.05 -15.93
N LYS A 121 4.77 -7.47 -16.50
CA LYS A 121 5.17 -7.10 -17.88
C LYS A 121 4.47 -7.89 -18.98
N ASN A 122 4.07 -9.13 -18.70
CA ASN A 122 3.48 -10.03 -19.69
C ASN A 122 2.38 -10.93 -19.07
N PRO A 123 1.29 -10.33 -18.54
CA PRO A 123 0.30 -11.04 -17.74
C PRO A 123 -0.39 -12.20 -18.47
N ASP A 124 -0.41 -12.17 -19.80
CA ASP A 124 -1.06 -13.18 -20.65
C ASP A 124 -0.10 -14.22 -21.22
N HIS A 125 1.16 -14.27 -20.75
CA HIS A 125 2.15 -15.21 -21.25
C HIS A 125 1.76 -16.68 -21.04
N CYS A 126 1.13 -16.99 -19.90
CA CYS A 126 0.68 -18.33 -19.55
C CYS A 126 -0.73 -18.28 -18.95
N ARG A 127 -1.57 -19.24 -19.36
CA ARG A 127 -2.93 -19.37 -18.84
C ARG A 127 -2.96 -20.18 -17.54
N SER A 128 -3.83 -19.80 -16.62
CA SER A 128 -4.00 -20.48 -15.34
C SER A 128 -4.73 -21.83 -15.43
N ASP A 129 -5.44 -22.08 -16.53
CA ASP A 129 -6.13 -23.34 -16.83
C ASP A 129 -5.26 -24.34 -17.63
N ASP A 130 -4.07 -23.93 -18.08
CA ASP A 130 -3.12 -24.82 -18.73
C ASP A 130 -2.26 -25.52 -17.66
N ALA A 131 -2.52 -26.81 -17.41
CA ALA A 131 -1.81 -27.58 -16.38
C ALA A 131 -0.28 -27.64 -16.60
N LYS A 132 0.20 -27.55 -17.85
CA LYS A 132 1.63 -27.59 -18.17
C LYS A 132 2.32 -26.26 -17.90
N TRP A 133 1.62 -25.15 -18.10
CA TRP A 133 2.20 -23.80 -18.01
C TRP A 133 1.64 -22.96 -16.87
N ARG A 134 0.77 -23.51 -16.02
CA ARG A 134 0.15 -22.78 -14.91
C ARG A 134 1.18 -22.08 -14.02
N HIS A 135 2.36 -22.66 -13.81
CA HIS A 135 3.41 -22.09 -12.94
C HIS A 135 3.94 -20.72 -13.40
N CYS A 136 3.74 -20.33 -14.67
CA CYS A 136 4.06 -19.00 -15.18
C CYS A 136 2.84 -18.10 -15.39
N SER A 137 1.64 -18.53 -14.96
CA SER A 137 0.43 -17.69 -14.97
C SER A 137 0.42 -16.69 -13.81
N VAL A 138 -0.38 -15.63 -13.92
CA VAL A 138 -0.58 -14.67 -12.83
C VAL A 138 -1.24 -15.35 -11.62
N ALA A 139 -2.11 -16.34 -11.82
CA ALA A 139 -2.65 -17.14 -10.71
C ALA A 139 -1.54 -17.81 -9.88
N ALA A 140 -0.49 -18.36 -10.51
CA ALA A 140 0.62 -18.97 -9.79
C ALA A 140 1.51 -17.94 -9.07
N LEU A 141 1.68 -16.74 -9.66
CA LEU A 141 2.34 -15.61 -9.00
C LEU A 141 1.58 -15.15 -7.75
N ARG A 142 0.27 -15.01 -7.87
CA ARG A 142 -0.63 -14.69 -6.75
C ARG A 142 -0.56 -15.73 -5.65
N ASP A 143 -0.65 -17.01 -6.00
CA ASP A 143 -0.53 -18.10 -5.03
C ASP A 143 0.87 -18.14 -4.38
N LEU A 144 1.92 -17.66 -5.06
CA LEU A 144 3.26 -17.50 -4.50
C LEU A 144 3.30 -16.38 -3.48
N ALA A 145 2.73 -15.22 -3.79
CA ALA A 145 2.67 -14.10 -2.85
C ALA A 145 1.87 -14.46 -1.59
N ARG A 146 0.71 -15.11 -1.76
CA ARG A 146 -0.15 -15.63 -0.67
C ARG A 146 0.57 -16.56 0.29
N ARG A 147 1.39 -17.49 -0.23
CA ARG A 147 2.10 -18.48 0.60
C ARG A 147 3.39 -17.97 1.21
N THR A 148 3.85 -16.79 0.80
CA THR A 148 5.10 -16.14 1.23
C THR A 148 4.83 -14.85 2.00
N VAL A 149 4.76 -13.71 1.31
CA VAL A 149 4.75 -12.36 1.88
C VAL A 149 3.47 -12.04 2.66
N GLU A 150 2.30 -12.54 2.22
CA GLU A 150 1.05 -12.33 2.95
C GLU A 150 1.05 -12.96 4.34
N LYS A 151 1.74 -14.10 4.53
CA LYS A 151 1.85 -14.75 5.85
C LYS A 151 2.57 -13.88 6.88
N GLN A 152 3.36 -12.92 6.41
CA GLN A 152 4.09 -11.96 7.24
C GLN A 152 3.36 -10.60 7.31
N GLY A 153 2.15 -10.51 6.74
CA GLY A 153 1.35 -9.29 6.72
C GLY A 153 1.82 -8.24 5.70
N VAL A 154 2.64 -8.62 4.73
CA VAL A 154 3.01 -7.74 3.61
C VAL A 154 1.89 -7.81 2.57
N ARG A 155 1.44 -6.64 2.11
CA ARG A 155 0.40 -6.53 1.07
C ARG A 155 1.00 -6.70 -0.33
N VAL A 156 0.19 -7.08 -1.31
CA VAL A 156 0.63 -7.35 -2.68
C VAL A 156 -0.20 -6.52 -3.65
N LEU A 157 0.47 -5.70 -4.45
CA LEU A 157 -0.15 -4.88 -5.48
C LEU A 157 0.19 -5.45 -6.85
N TYR A 158 -0.81 -5.91 -7.60
CA TYR A 158 -0.64 -6.42 -8.95
C TYR A 158 -0.83 -5.27 -9.96
N GLY A 159 0.25 -4.80 -10.56
CA GLY A 159 0.25 -3.69 -11.50
C GLY A 159 0.02 -4.14 -12.94
N PHE A 160 -0.83 -3.39 -13.65
CA PHE A 160 -1.16 -3.61 -15.06
C PHE A 160 -1.04 -2.31 -15.86
N TYR A 161 -0.65 -2.47 -17.12
CA TYR A 161 -0.68 -1.41 -18.11
C TYR A 161 -1.13 -1.96 -19.46
N GLY A 162 -2.27 -1.49 -19.96
CA GLY A 162 -2.76 -1.79 -21.31
C GLY A 162 -3.14 -3.25 -21.55
N THR A 163 -3.30 -4.03 -20.48
CA THR A 163 -3.58 -5.48 -20.49
C THR A 163 -4.79 -5.83 -19.63
N GLU A 164 -5.55 -4.83 -19.21
CA GLU A 164 -6.76 -4.98 -18.42
C GLU A 164 -7.79 -5.80 -19.22
N GLY A 165 -8.46 -6.74 -18.55
CA GLY A 165 -9.39 -7.68 -19.21
C GLY A 165 -8.73 -8.92 -19.83
N GLY A 166 -7.40 -8.96 -19.90
CA GLY A 166 -6.60 -10.13 -20.29
C GLY A 166 -6.79 -11.36 -19.37
N THR A 167 -6.15 -12.46 -19.72
CA THR A 167 -6.14 -13.69 -18.91
C THR A 167 -5.48 -13.49 -17.55
N GLY A 168 -4.31 -12.84 -17.49
CA GLY A 168 -3.63 -12.58 -16.23
C GLY A 168 -4.40 -11.59 -15.34
N TRP A 169 -5.07 -10.60 -15.93
CA TRP A 169 -5.99 -9.72 -15.20
C TRP A 169 -7.11 -10.52 -14.53
N LYS A 170 -7.71 -11.49 -15.24
CA LYS A 170 -8.79 -12.33 -14.70
C LYS A 170 -8.37 -13.18 -13.50
N ASP A 171 -7.09 -13.54 -13.42
CA ASP A 171 -6.54 -14.28 -12.29
C ASP A 171 -6.54 -13.46 -10.98
N VAL A 172 -6.56 -12.12 -11.06
CA VAL A 172 -6.57 -11.22 -9.89
C VAL A 172 -7.79 -10.29 -9.85
N SER A 173 -8.67 -10.30 -10.85
CA SER A 173 -9.92 -9.53 -10.81
C SER A 173 -11.04 -10.22 -10.03
N THR A 174 -10.81 -11.46 -9.60
CA THR A 174 -11.75 -12.22 -8.76
C THR A 174 -11.02 -12.89 -7.59
N GLY A 175 -11.67 -12.87 -6.42
CA GLY A 175 -11.16 -13.57 -5.23
C GLY A 175 -9.89 -12.97 -4.64
N LEU A 176 -9.70 -11.65 -4.75
CA LEU A 176 -8.67 -10.93 -4.01
C LEU A 176 -8.92 -11.08 -2.50
N ARG A 177 -7.83 -11.25 -1.74
CA ARG A 177 -7.79 -11.29 -0.28
C ARG A 177 -7.59 -9.88 0.30
N PRO A 178 -7.86 -9.67 1.60
CA PRO A 178 -7.69 -8.37 2.24
C PRO A 178 -6.33 -7.69 2.07
N LEU A 179 -5.26 -8.46 1.85
CA LEU A 179 -3.90 -7.94 1.67
C LEU A 179 -3.52 -7.71 0.19
N GLU A 180 -4.42 -7.97 -0.75
CA GLU A 180 -4.15 -7.84 -2.18
C GLU A 180 -4.80 -6.58 -2.76
N GLY A 181 -4.20 -6.04 -3.80
CA GLY A 181 -4.72 -4.91 -4.57
C GLY A 181 -4.36 -5.03 -6.03
N VAL A 182 -5.06 -4.29 -6.89
CA VAL A 182 -4.78 -4.19 -8.32
C VAL A 182 -4.53 -2.73 -8.65
N ASP A 183 -3.44 -2.50 -9.36
CA ASP A 183 -3.00 -1.21 -9.83
C ASP A 183 -3.12 -1.12 -11.35
N VAL A 184 -3.50 0.06 -11.84
CA VAL A 184 -3.60 0.37 -13.26
C VAL A 184 -2.88 1.69 -13.54
N SER A 185 -1.94 1.65 -14.48
CA SER A 185 -1.16 2.82 -14.87
C SER A 185 -1.84 3.61 -15.97
N GLY A 186 -2.04 4.91 -15.76
CA GLY A 186 -2.69 5.72 -16.79
C GLY A 186 -3.06 7.14 -16.41
N ASN A 187 -3.80 7.80 -17.30
CA ASN A 187 -4.53 9.01 -16.92
C ASN A 187 -5.76 8.60 -16.11
N ALA A 188 -6.25 9.47 -15.23
CA ALA A 188 -7.32 9.13 -14.28
C ALA A 188 -8.60 8.63 -14.99
N GLU A 189 -8.95 9.24 -16.11
CA GLU A 189 -10.12 8.83 -16.90
C GLU A 189 -9.94 7.44 -17.51
N ASP A 190 -8.74 7.13 -18.03
CA ASP A 190 -8.44 5.83 -18.64
C ASP A 190 -8.45 4.72 -17.59
N VAL A 191 -7.90 5.00 -16.40
CA VAL A 191 -7.91 4.09 -15.25
C VAL A 191 -9.34 3.82 -14.77
N ALA A 192 -10.16 4.87 -14.65
CA ALA A 192 -11.58 4.73 -14.30
C ALA A 192 -12.33 3.86 -15.32
N LYS A 193 -12.10 4.08 -16.63
CA LYS A 193 -12.67 3.25 -17.70
C LYS A 193 -12.21 1.80 -17.61
N ALA A 194 -10.94 1.54 -17.36
CA ALA A 194 -10.40 0.19 -17.23
C ALA A 194 -11.06 -0.57 -16.07
N PHE A 195 -11.17 0.05 -14.88
CA PHE A 195 -11.89 -0.56 -13.75
C PHE A 195 -13.38 -0.74 -14.02
N ALA A 196 -14.03 0.21 -14.69
CA ALA A 196 -15.44 0.07 -15.05
C ALA A 196 -15.67 -1.09 -16.03
N ALA A 197 -14.81 -1.23 -17.05
CA ALA A 197 -14.94 -2.24 -18.09
C ALA A 197 -14.53 -3.65 -17.61
N HIS A 198 -13.48 -3.76 -16.81
CA HIS A 198 -12.82 -5.04 -16.51
C HIS A 198 -12.70 -5.36 -15.02
N GLY A 199 -12.89 -4.36 -14.14
CA GLY A 199 -12.63 -4.45 -12.70
C GLY A 199 -13.86 -4.40 -11.82
N SER A 200 -15.07 -4.67 -12.35
CA SER A 200 -16.33 -4.58 -11.59
C SER A 200 -16.37 -5.47 -10.33
N ARG A 201 -15.56 -6.53 -10.29
CA ARG A 201 -15.42 -7.45 -9.15
C ARG A 201 -14.25 -7.12 -8.21
N ILE A 202 -13.44 -6.12 -8.53
CA ILE A 202 -12.38 -5.62 -7.66
C ILE A 202 -13.00 -4.55 -6.76
N PRO A 203 -13.01 -4.72 -5.43
CA PRO A 203 -13.52 -3.71 -4.50
C PRO A 203 -12.76 -2.39 -4.62
N ALA A 204 -13.44 -1.25 -4.45
CA ALA A 204 -12.82 0.07 -4.61
C ALA A 204 -11.62 0.29 -3.68
N ASN A 205 -11.68 -0.22 -2.45
CA ASN A 205 -10.55 -0.19 -1.51
C ASN A 205 -9.37 -1.09 -1.92
N GLN A 206 -9.46 -1.87 -2.99
CA GLN A 206 -8.38 -2.69 -3.55
C GLN A 206 -7.94 -2.20 -4.94
N ARG A 207 -8.44 -1.05 -5.39
CA ARG A 207 -8.04 -0.40 -6.65
C ARG A 207 -6.99 0.66 -6.35
N VAL A 208 -5.88 0.63 -7.06
CA VAL A 208 -4.85 1.65 -7.01
C VAL A 208 -4.70 2.23 -8.41
N MET A 209 -4.38 3.51 -8.46
CA MET A 209 -4.01 4.20 -9.68
C MET A 209 -2.57 4.66 -9.56
N ASP A 210 -1.78 4.44 -10.59
CA ASP A 210 -0.51 5.10 -10.72
C ASP A 210 -0.44 6.01 -11.95
N LYS A 211 0.43 7.01 -11.83
CA LYS A 211 0.84 7.83 -12.96
C LYS A 211 2.28 8.25 -12.82
N GLY A 212 3.02 8.01 -13.89
CA GLY A 212 4.38 8.46 -13.96
C GLY A 212 4.94 8.60 -15.35
N LEU A 213 6.24 8.84 -15.36
CA LEU A 213 7.11 8.80 -16.52
C LEU A 213 8.53 8.51 -16.02
N PHE A 214 9.36 7.91 -16.87
CA PHE A 214 10.77 7.62 -16.54
C PHE A 214 11.52 8.84 -15.96
N GLY A 215 11.14 10.07 -16.33
CA GLY A 215 11.54 11.30 -15.63
C GLY A 215 10.35 12.23 -15.40
N ILE A 216 9.92 12.40 -14.15
CA ILE A 216 8.78 13.25 -13.77
C ILE A 216 8.93 14.68 -14.29
N ALA A 217 10.16 15.23 -14.27
CA ALA A 217 10.46 16.58 -14.72
C ALA A 217 10.08 16.87 -16.19
N LEU A 218 9.87 15.85 -17.02
CA LEU A 218 9.47 16.03 -18.42
C LEU A 218 8.01 16.45 -18.58
N THR A 219 7.11 15.98 -17.71
CA THR A 219 5.68 16.31 -17.78
C THR A 219 5.03 16.54 -16.40
N PRO A 220 5.66 17.31 -15.49
CA PRO A 220 5.28 17.34 -14.08
C PRO A 220 3.87 17.90 -13.87
N ARG A 221 3.43 18.85 -14.70
CA ARG A 221 2.07 19.40 -14.63
C ARG A 221 1.00 18.35 -14.94
N LYS A 222 1.24 17.50 -15.94
CA LYS A 222 0.31 16.43 -16.31
C LYS A 222 0.26 15.38 -15.21
N ILE A 223 1.42 14.89 -14.76
CA ILE A 223 1.50 13.88 -13.69
C ILE A 223 0.79 14.36 -12.42
N VAL A 224 1.03 15.62 -11.99
CA VAL A 224 0.34 16.21 -10.83
C VAL A 224 -1.17 16.30 -11.04
N ALA A 225 -1.64 16.68 -12.22
CA ALA A 225 -3.08 16.79 -12.51
C ALA A 225 -3.79 15.42 -12.50
N GLU A 226 -3.18 14.39 -13.09
CA GLU A 226 -3.74 13.04 -13.11
C GLU A 226 -3.77 12.41 -11.72
N LEU A 227 -2.69 12.55 -10.95
CA LEU A 227 -2.65 12.05 -9.57
C LEU A 227 -3.61 12.82 -8.65
N ARG A 228 -3.80 14.13 -8.88
CA ARG A 228 -4.86 14.89 -8.20
C ARG A 228 -6.24 14.30 -8.48
N ALA A 229 -6.56 14.03 -9.74
CA ALA A 229 -7.84 13.43 -10.10
C ALA A 229 -8.01 12.04 -9.44
N GLY A 230 -6.93 11.25 -9.35
CA GLY A 230 -6.91 10.02 -8.56
C GLY A 230 -7.16 10.24 -7.07
N ALA A 231 -6.52 11.24 -6.45
CA ALA A 231 -6.73 11.57 -5.05
C ALA A 231 -8.17 12.04 -4.75
N GLU A 232 -8.80 12.75 -5.69
CA GLU A 232 -10.23 13.09 -5.63
C GLU A 232 -11.12 11.84 -5.77
N ALA A 233 -10.78 10.89 -6.64
CA ALA A 233 -11.49 9.61 -6.71
C ALA A 233 -11.36 8.79 -5.42
N ARG A 234 -10.18 8.81 -4.80
CA ARG A 234 -9.94 8.21 -3.48
C ARG A 234 -10.80 8.86 -2.39
N SER A 235 -10.94 10.18 -2.38
CA SER A 235 -11.79 10.87 -1.38
C SER A 235 -13.28 10.50 -1.54
N ARG A 236 -13.71 10.17 -2.76
CA ARG A 236 -15.02 9.58 -3.08
C ARG A 236 -15.11 8.07 -2.84
N LYS A 237 -14.03 7.43 -2.36
CA LYS A 237 -13.91 5.97 -2.11
C LYS A 237 -14.07 5.12 -3.37
N GLU A 238 -13.68 5.65 -4.54
CA GLU A 238 -13.71 4.93 -5.82
C GLU A 238 -12.44 4.11 -6.07
N ILE A 239 -11.33 4.56 -5.48
CA ILE A 239 -10.04 3.86 -5.41
C ILE A 239 -9.47 3.98 -3.99
N ALA A 240 -8.47 3.16 -3.67
CA ALA A 240 -7.83 3.09 -2.36
C ALA A 240 -6.69 4.09 -2.19
N SER A 241 -5.87 4.23 -3.23
CA SER A 241 -4.57 4.89 -3.15
C SER A 241 -4.07 5.32 -4.53
N THR A 242 -3.10 6.23 -4.52
CA THR A 242 -2.43 6.75 -5.72
C THR A 242 -0.91 6.67 -5.61
N ALA A 243 -0.24 6.41 -6.74
CA ALA A 243 1.22 6.32 -6.79
C ALA A 243 1.85 7.15 -7.93
N GLY A 244 2.87 7.95 -7.62
CA GLY A 244 3.64 8.70 -8.61
C GLY A 244 5.00 8.09 -8.93
N TRP A 245 5.46 8.14 -10.18
CA TRP A 245 6.78 7.60 -10.58
C TRP A 245 7.40 8.29 -11.81
N THR A 246 8.70 8.14 -12.10
CA THR A 246 9.77 7.77 -11.16
C THR A 246 10.40 9.05 -10.59
N VAL A 247 10.47 9.15 -9.27
CA VAL A 247 11.22 10.19 -8.57
C VAL A 247 12.72 9.84 -8.62
N GLY A 248 13.52 10.71 -9.21
CA GLY A 248 14.97 10.58 -9.26
C GLY A 248 15.70 11.69 -8.50
N THR A 249 17.03 11.69 -8.59
CA THR A 249 17.86 12.80 -8.10
C THR A 249 17.43 14.12 -8.74
N GLY A 250 17.29 15.18 -7.93
CA GLY A 250 16.92 16.52 -8.39
C GLY A 250 15.42 16.77 -8.58
N ASP A 251 14.56 15.84 -8.14
CA ASP A 251 13.11 15.97 -8.24
C ASP A 251 12.46 16.59 -6.99
N GLU A 252 13.20 17.25 -6.09
CA GLU A 252 12.70 17.74 -4.79
C GLU A 252 11.46 18.64 -4.94
N LYS A 253 11.48 19.54 -5.94
CA LYS A 253 10.33 20.41 -6.25
C LYS A 253 9.12 19.63 -6.77
N ASN A 254 9.36 18.53 -7.49
CA ASN A 254 8.28 17.68 -8.00
C ASN A 254 7.70 16.85 -6.86
N VAL A 255 8.54 16.27 -5.99
CA VAL A 255 8.11 15.56 -4.78
C VAL A 255 7.24 16.44 -3.90
N ALA A 256 7.64 17.69 -3.67
CA ALA A 256 6.82 18.62 -2.90
C ALA A 256 5.42 18.83 -3.51
N LYS A 257 5.31 18.95 -4.84
CA LYS A 257 4.00 19.07 -5.50
C LYS A 257 3.19 17.77 -5.48
N LEU A 258 3.85 16.62 -5.59
CA LEU A 258 3.19 15.32 -5.60
C LEU A 258 2.62 14.97 -4.23
N LEU A 259 3.33 15.33 -3.15
CA LEU A 259 2.90 15.04 -1.78
C LEU A 259 2.04 16.15 -1.15
N ALA A 260 2.12 17.40 -1.62
CA ALA A 260 1.26 18.46 -1.10
C ALA A 260 -0.23 18.11 -1.25
N PRO A 261 -1.10 18.51 -0.29
CA PRO A 261 -2.54 18.31 -0.38
C PRO A 261 -3.12 18.84 -1.68
N TYR A 262 -4.09 18.14 -2.27
CA TYR A 262 -4.69 18.57 -3.52
C TYR A 262 -5.50 19.86 -3.35
N THR A 263 -6.03 20.10 -2.15
CA THR A 263 -6.69 21.35 -1.74
C THR A 263 -5.74 22.55 -1.72
N ALA A 264 -4.43 22.31 -1.60
CA ALA A 264 -3.36 23.31 -1.71
C ALA A 264 -2.72 23.35 -3.11
N GLY A 265 -3.34 22.71 -4.11
CA GLY A 265 -2.81 22.65 -5.47
C GLY A 265 -1.70 21.61 -5.68
N GLY A 266 -1.52 20.67 -4.76
CA GLY A 266 -0.67 19.49 -4.95
C GLY A 266 -1.41 18.33 -5.65
N ALA A 267 -0.83 17.13 -5.59
CA ALA A 267 -1.44 15.90 -6.09
C ALA A 267 -1.97 14.99 -4.97
N ASP A 268 -1.55 15.20 -3.72
CA ASP A 268 -1.88 14.36 -2.57
C ASP A 268 -1.65 12.85 -2.79
N ALA A 269 -0.57 12.50 -3.50
CA ALA A 269 -0.20 11.11 -3.78
C ALA A 269 0.12 10.35 -2.48
N ASP A 270 -0.21 9.06 -2.41
CA ASP A 270 0.06 8.22 -1.24
C ASP A 270 1.45 7.59 -1.29
N SER A 271 1.83 7.19 -2.49
CA SER A 271 3.08 6.49 -2.75
C SER A 271 3.91 7.25 -3.78
N LEU A 272 5.23 7.22 -3.61
CA LEU A 272 6.17 7.66 -4.64
C LEU A 272 7.18 6.55 -4.91
N ILE A 273 7.25 6.13 -6.17
CA ILE A 273 8.28 5.22 -6.63
C ILE A 273 9.53 6.03 -6.92
N TYR A 274 10.64 5.67 -6.26
CA TYR A 274 11.90 6.39 -6.34
C TYR A 274 13.05 5.47 -6.72
N GLY A 275 14.03 6.02 -7.44
CA GLY A 275 15.26 5.30 -7.73
C GLY A 275 15.92 5.74 -9.01
N LEU A 276 16.61 4.80 -9.65
CA LEU A 276 17.25 5.02 -10.94
C LEU A 276 16.19 4.92 -12.03
N ARG A 277 16.13 5.92 -12.90
CA ARG A 277 15.10 6.04 -13.94
C ARG A 277 15.18 4.93 -15.00
N ALA A 278 16.39 4.50 -15.34
CA ALA A 278 16.66 3.57 -16.44
C ALA A 278 17.50 2.36 -16.02
N ALA A 279 17.67 2.14 -14.72
CA ALA A 279 18.49 1.06 -14.18
C ALA A 279 17.80 0.46 -12.96
N CYS A 280 18.17 -0.78 -12.61
CA CYS A 280 17.63 -1.43 -11.43
C CYS A 280 18.25 -0.91 -10.13
N TYR A 281 17.54 -1.14 -9.03
CA TYR A 281 17.96 -0.69 -7.71
C TYR A 281 19.28 -1.36 -7.29
N PRO A 282 20.30 -0.60 -6.86
CA PRO A 282 21.61 -1.13 -6.48
C PRO A 282 21.51 -2.28 -5.48
N ASP A 283 22.25 -3.35 -5.74
CA ASP A 283 22.27 -4.57 -4.93
C ASP A 283 23.44 -4.62 -3.93
N GLY A 284 24.42 -3.71 -4.08
CA GLY A 284 25.55 -3.61 -3.17
C GLY A 284 26.55 -4.75 -3.26
N THR A 285 26.36 -5.73 -4.14
CA THR A 285 27.24 -6.90 -4.27
C THR A 285 27.79 -7.09 -5.67
N SER A 286 27.07 -6.60 -6.70
CA SER A 286 27.35 -6.71 -8.13
C SER A 286 28.22 -7.92 -8.49
N LYS A 287 27.70 -9.12 -8.22
CA LYS A 287 28.26 -10.36 -8.76
C LYS A 287 27.64 -10.62 -10.15
N TRP A 288 28.49 -11.08 -11.06
CA TRP A 288 28.32 -11.21 -12.51
C TRP A 288 26.98 -11.81 -13.01
N ARG A 289 26.51 -11.35 -14.19
CA ARG A 289 25.21 -11.56 -14.90
C ARG A 289 24.05 -10.62 -14.51
N GLY A 290 24.22 -9.32 -14.74
CA GLY A 290 23.10 -8.37 -14.66
C GLY A 290 22.82 -7.78 -13.28
N GLY A 291 23.73 -7.96 -12.31
CA GLY A 291 23.63 -7.27 -11.01
C GLY A 291 23.43 -5.77 -11.15
N CYS A 292 22.77 -5.17 -10.17
CA CYS A 292 22.26 -3.79 -10.24
C CYS A 292 23.28 -2.72 -9.82
N GLY A 293 24.53 -3.14 -9.61
CA GLY A 293 25.62 -2.25 -9.24
C GLY A 293 25.64 -1.94 -7.74
N THR A 294 26.72 -1.29 -7.32
CA THR A 294 26.99 -0.95 -5.93
C THR A 294 26.83 0.54 -5.61
N ASP A 295 26.73 1.40 -6.63
CA ASP A 295 26.55 2.83 -6.42
C ASP A 295 25.11 3.14 -6.01
N ASP A 296 24.93 3.37 -4.71
CA ASP A 296 23.65 3.72 -4.10
C ASP A 296 23.42 5.23 -3.92
N SER A 297 24.35 6.08 -4.38
CA SER A 297 24.33 7.50 -4.08
C SER A 297 23.09 8.22 -4.64
N SER A 298 22.69 7.86 -5.87
CA SER A 298 21.53 8.47 -6.54
C SER A 298 20.22 8.01 -5.94
N VAL A 299 20.09 6.72 -5.59
CA VAL A 299 18.85 6.22 -4.97
C VAL A 299 18.66 6.76 -3.55
N LYS A 300 19.74 6.98 -2.80
CA LYS A 300 19.69 7.66 -1.50
C LYS A 300 19.24 9.11 -1.62
N LYS A 301 19.76 9.85 -2.60
CA LYS A 301 19.33 11.24 -2.86
C LYS A 301 17.86 11.32 -3.28
N ALA A 302 17.42 10.42 -4.15
CA ALA A 302 16.02 10.32 -4.54
C ALA A 302 15.12 10.01 -3.33
N LEU A 303 15.50 9.07 -2.47
CA LEU A 303 14.78 8.79 -1.22
C LEU A 303 14.75 10.01 -0.29
N ALA A 304 15.90 10.67 -0.11
CA ALA A 304 16.03 11.84 0.74
C ALA A 304 15.02 12.93 0.36
N SER A 305 14.80 13.15 -0.95
CA SER A 305 13.78 14.12 -1.40
C SER A 305 12.36 13.83 -0.87
N ILE A 306 12.01 12.55 -0.67
CA ILE A 306 10.74 12.12 -0.09
C ILE A 306 10.79 12.26 1.43
N THR A 307 11.81 11.69 2.09
CA THR A 307 11.89 11.67 3.55
C THR A 307 12.05 13.06 4.14
N ASP A 308 12.81 13.93 3.50
CA ASP A 308 13.05 15.31 3.93
C ASP A 308 11.77 16.15 3.76
N HIS A 309 11.02 15.95 2.66
CA HIS A 309 9.73 16.60 2.49
C HIS A 309 8.76 16.16 3.59
N VAL A 310 8.65 14.85 3.85
CA VAL A 310 7.78 14.32 4.91
C VAL A 310 8.18 14.86 6.28
N ALA A 311 9.48 14.88 6.60
CA ALA A 311 9.99 15.43 7.85
C ALA A 311 9.74 16.93 8.01
N GLY A 312 9.75 17.69 6.91
CA GLY A 312 9.43 19.11 6.88
C GLY A 312 7.94 19.44 6.98
N HIS A 313 7.04 18.46 6.81
CA HIS A 313 5.59 18.65 6.82
C HIS A 313 4.87 17.67 7.77
N PRO A 314 5.26 17.61 9.06
CA PRO A 314 4.78 16.57 9.98
C PRO A 314 3.29 16.66 10.33
N ALA A 315 2.66 17.83 10.10
CA ALA A 315 1.22 18.00 10.27
C ALA A 315 0.42 17.40 9.10
N GLU A 316 1.04 17.25 7.92
CA GLU A 316 0.37 16.78 6.70
C GLU A 316 0.74 15.35 6.37
N ARG A 317 2.01 14.97 6.58
CA ARG A 317 2.61 13.72 6.15
C ARG A 317 3.40 13.04 7.27
N ARG A 318 3.49 11.73 7.16
CA ARG A 318 4.43 10.90 7.92
C ARG A 318 4.85 9.71 7.08
N MET A 319 5.99 9.10 7.38
CA MET A 319 6.34 7.83 6.73
C MET A 319 5.39 6.73 7.18
N ALA A 320 4.94 5.91 6.23
CA ALA A 320 4.08 4.77 6.53
C ALA A 320 4.84 3.71 7.34
N THR A 321 4.11 3.09 8.25
CA THR A 321 4.53 2.03 9.17
C THR A 321 3.73 0.77 8.90
N ASN A 322 4.18 -0.35 9.44
CA ASN A 322 3.59 -1.67 9.24
C ASN A 322 2.10 -1.83 9.61
N THR A 323 1.49 -0.85 10.28
CA THR A 323 0.05 -0.84 10.63
C THR A 323 -0.79 -0.03 9.63
N ASP A 324 -0.16 0.69 8.71
CA ASP A 324 -0.85 1.50 7.72
C ASP A 324 -1.35 0.65 6.56
N VAL A 325 -2.56 0.94 6.10
CA VAL A 325 -3.24 0.18 5.04
C VAL A 325 -3.24 1.00 3.75
N PRO A 326 -2.36 0.70 2.77
CA PRO A 326 -2.36 1.39 1.47
C PRO A 326 -3.57 1.00 0.61
N PHE A 327 -4.05 -0.23 0.74
CA PHE A 327 -5.18 -0.79 0.03
C PHE A 327 -5.62 -2.09 0.72
N GLY A 328 -6.84 -2.52 0.44
CA GLY A 328 -7.50 -3.64 1.05
C GLY A 328 -8.13 -3.31 2.39
N SER A 329 -8.09 -4.27 3.31
CA SER A 329 -8.58 -4.13 4.68
C SER A 329 -7.65 -4.82 5.68
#